data_AF-A0A3N5WD55-F1
#
_entry.id   AF-A0A3N5WD55-F1
#
_cell.length_a   1.000
_cell.length_b   1.000
_cell.length_c   1.000
_cell.angle_alpha   90.00
_cell.angle_beta   90.00
_cell.angle_gamma   90.00
#
_symmetry.space_group_name_H-M   'P 1'
#
loop_
_entity.id
_entity.type
_entity.pdbx_description
1 polymer ?
#
loop_
_entity_poly.entity_id
_entity_poly.type
_entity_poly.pdbx_seq_one_letter_code
_entity_poly.pdbx_strand_id
1 'polypeptide(L)'
;TIVGAQEWVHLALTVSDTTATLYLNGQTEAFRAFSTPLTMILGGGCIGAWNSNGDIQRELNGQMDDVRIYDRALSQEELLWLTGKRTPVHKPF
;
A
#
# COMPACT_ATOMS: atom_id res chain seq x y z
N THR A 1 6.21 -3.39 -13.29
CA THR A 1 5.08 -3.78 -14.19
C THR A 1 4.39 -2.56 -14.75
N ILE A 2 3.78 -2.61 -15.96
CA ILE A 2 2.88 -1.53 -16.46
C ILE A 2 1.45 -1.92 -16.09
N VAL A 3 0.73 -1.02 -15.40
CA VAL A 3 -0.69 -1.20 -15.06
C VAL A 3 -1.54 -0.49 -16.13
N GLY A 4 -2.62 -1.13 -16.58
CA GLY A 4 -3.57 -0.52 -17.50
C GLY A 4 -4.28 0.69 -16.87
N ALA A 5 -4.59 1.70 -17.67
CA ALA A 5 -5.45 2.79 -17.20
C ALA A 5 -6.84 2.24 -16.82
N GLN A 6 -7.44 2.76 -15.74
CA GLN A 6 -8.79 2.41 -15.25
C GLN A 6 -8.94 1.01 -14.63
N GLU A 7 -7.86 0.29 -14.35
CA GLU A 7 -7.90 -0.98 -13.62
C GLU A 7 -7.68 -0.78 -12.12
N TRP A 8 -8.44 -1.51 -11.30
CA TRP A 8 -8.18 -1.59 -9.86
C TRP A 8 -6.93 -2.41 -9.60
N VAL A 9 -6.03 -1.87 -8.79
CA VAL A 9 -4.84 -2.58 -8.30
C VAL A 9 -4.77 -2.52 -6.78
N HIS A 10 -4.18 -3.55 -6.21
CA HIS A 10 -3.84 -3.55 -4.79
C HIS A 10 -2.39 -3.10 -4.61
N LEU A 11 -2.20 -1.94 -3.99
CA LEU A 11 -0.89 -1.41 -3.62
C LEU A 11 -0.66 -1.60 -2.12
N ALA A 12 0.53 -2.08 -1.74
CA ALA A 12 0.92 -2.13 -0.33
C ALA A 12 2.37 -1.71 -0.13
N LEU A 13 2.64 -1.09 1.02
CA LEU A 13 3.98 -0.80 1.52
C LEU A 13 4.11 -1.49 2.88
N THR A 14 5.10 -2.37 3.04
CA THR A 14 5.49 -2.86 4.36
C THR A 14 6.79 -2.23 4.77
N VAL A 15 6.91 -1.94 6.06
CA VAL A 15 8.13 -1.41 6.65
C VAL A 15 8.46 -2.26 7.88
N SER A 16 9.60 -2.93 7.80
CA SER A 16 10.28 -3.57 8.93
C SER A 16 11.43 -2.69 9.39
N ASP A 17 12.12 -3.08 10.47
CA ASP A 17 13.26 -2.33 11.00
C ASP A 17 14.32 -2.05 9.93
N THR A 18 14.60 -3.03 9.05
CA THR A 18 15.73 -2.95 8.11
C THR A 18 15.29 -2.87 6.65
N THR A 19 14.01 -3.05 6.33
CA THR A 19 13.55 -3.12 4.93
C THR A 19 12.18 -2.50 4.75
N ALA A 20 12.06 -1.66 3.72
CA ALA A 20 10.78 -1.21 3.17
C ALA A 20 10.53 -1.88 1.82
N THR A 21 9.34 -2.46 1.64
CA THR A 21 8.99 -3.22 0.43
C THR A 21 7.67 -2.74 -0.14
N LEU A 22 7.66 -2.42 -1.44
CA LEU A 22 6.50 -2.04 -2.21
C LEU A 22 5.97 -3.26 -2.97
N TYR A 23 4.67 -3.49 -2.86
CA TYR A 23 3.97 -4.58 -3.51
C TYR A 23 2.89 -4.03 -4.44
N LEU A 24 2.78 -4.64 -5.62
CA LEU A 24 1.68 -4.44 -6.56
C LEU A 24 1.01 -5.79 -6.79
N ASN A 25 -0.31 -5.84 -6.57
CA ASN A 25 -1.10 -7.06 -6.67
C ASN A 25 -0.48 -8.24 -5.87
N GLY A 26 0.11 -7.92 -4.71
CA GLY A 26 0.71 -8.87 -3.76
C GLY A 26 2.09 -9.39 -4.15
N GLN A 27 2.63 -8.94 -5.29
CA GLN A 27 3.98 -9.25 -5.72
C GLN A 27 4.92 -8.11 -5.38
N THR A 28 6.15 -8.42 -4.97
CA THR A 28 7.18 -7.42 -4.71
C THR A 28 7.58 -6.74 -6.02
N GLU A 29 7.40 -5.42 -6.10
CA GLU A 29 7.89 -4.62 -7.23
C GLU A 29 9.22 -3.95 -6.92
N ALA A 30 9.42 -3.52 -5.68
CA ALA A 30 10.65 -2.87 -5.25
C ALA A 30 10.87 -3.04 -3.75
N PHE A 31 12.13 -3.00 -3.32
CA PHE A 31 12.49 -2.89 -1.92
C PHE A 31 13.70 -1.98 -1.72
N ARG A 32 13.87 -1.54 -0.47
CA ARG A 32 15.05 -0.82 0.01
C ARG A 32 15.45 -1.36 1.37
N ALA A 33 16.72 -1.71 1.50
CA ALA A 33 17.34 -2.08 2.76
C ALA A 33 17.97 -0.86 3.43
N PHE A 34 17.97 -0.85 4.76
CA PHE A 34 18.49 0.21 5.61
C PHE A 34 19.50 -0.38 6.59
N SER A 35 20.59 0.36 6.81
CA SER A 35 21.65 -0.03 7.73
C SER A 35 21.30 0.24 9.20
N THR A 36 20.30 1.09 9.45
CA THR A 36 19.81 1.46 10.78
C THR A 36 18.30 1.21 10.85
N PRO A 37 17.76 0.83 12.03
CA PRO A 37 16.33 0.66 12.21
C PRO A 37 15.53 1.90 11.80
N LEU A 38 14.49 1.69 11.00
CA LEU A 38 13.56 2.75 10.62
C LEU A 38 12.65 3.13 11.79
N THR A 39 12.44 4.43 11.98
CA THR A 39 11.36 4.95 12.82
C THR A 39 10.36 5.67 11.92
N MET A 40 9.18 5.09 11.74
CA MET A 40 8.11 5.68 10.93
C MET A 40 7.23 6.56 11.82
N ILE A 41 7.21 7.87 11.54
CA ILE A 41 6.31 8.82 12.20
C ILE A 41 5.35 9.35 11.13
N LEU A 42 4.06 9.01 11.25
CA LEU A 42 3.05 9.40 10.26
C LEU A 42 2.77 10.91 10.27
N GLY A 43 2.94 11.60 11.41
CA GLY A 43 2.79 13.06 11.50
C GLY A 43 1.47 13.57 10.91
N GLY A 44 1.54 14.62 10.08
CA GLY A 44 0.42 15.16 9.29
C GLY A 44 0.11 14.38 8.01
N GLY A 45 0.36 13.07 7.99
CA GLY A 45 0.18 12.22 6.83
C GLY A 45 -1.25 12.27 6.27
N CYS A 46 -1.35 12.24 4.95
CA CYS A 46 -2.62 12.18 4.23
C CYS A 46 -2.67 10.96 3.31
N ILE A 47 -3.88 10.53 2.98
CA ILE A 47 -4.13 9.43 2.04
C ILE A 47 -4.50 10.05 0.69
N GLY A 48 -3.88 9.57 -0.39
CA GLY A 48 -4.17 10.04 -1.75
C GLY A 48 -3.52 11.35 -2.14
N ALA A 49 -2.59 11.89 -1.35
CA ALA A 49 -1.80 13.06 -1.70
C ALA A 49 -0.49 13.07 -0.91
N TRP A 50 0.39 14.00 -1.23
CA TRP A 50 1.57 14.35 -0.46
C TRP A 50 1.31 15.63 0.33
N ASN A 51 1.47 15.57 1.66
CA ASN A 51 1.41 16.75 2.52
C ASN A 51 2.82 17.23 2.87
N SER A 52 3.21 18.38 2.31
CA SER A 52 4.48 19.05 2.59
C SER A 52 4.26 20.20 3.57
N ASN A 53 4.27 19.90 4.88
CA ASN A 53 4.12 20.90 5.95
C ASN A 53 2.86 21.78 5.84
N GLY A 54 1.74 21.20 5.45
CA GLY A 54 0.45 21.88 5.26
C GLY A 54 0.13 22.20 3.80
N ASP A 55 1.11 22.09 2.89
CA ASP A 55 0.89 22.23 1.46
C ASP A 55 0.58 20.87 0.81
N ILE A 56 -0.62 20.71 0.25
CA ILE A 56 -1.06 19.47 -0.40
C ILE A 56 -0.61 19.48 -1.85
N GLN A 57 0.07 18.40 -2.25
CA GLN A 57 0.67 18.24 -3.58
C GLN A 57 0.49 16.80 -4.06
N ARG A 58 0.67 16.55 -5.36
CA ARG A 58 0.72 15.19 -5.96
C ARG A 58 -0.51 14.34 -5.61
N GLU A 59 -1.67 14.97 -5.73
CA GLU A 59 -2.96 14.34 -5.49
C GLU A 59 -3.13 13.17 -6.45
N LEU A 60 -3.63 12.06 -5.91
CA LEU A 60 -3.99 10.90 -6.69
C LEU A 60 -5.14 11.29 -7.63
N ASN A 61 -4.88 11.25 -8.92
CA ASN A 61 -5.90 11.37 -9.93
C ASN A 61 -6.53 9.99 -10.20
N GLY A 62 -7.40 9.55 -9.29
CA GLY A 62 -8.01 8.23 -9.34
C GLY A 62 -8.94 7.97 -8.15
N GLN A 63 -9.33 6.71 -7.98
CA GLN A 63 -10.17 6.27 -6.88
C GLN A 63 -9.36 5.37 -5.93
N MET A 64 -9.73 5.38 -4.65
CA MET A 64 -9.21 4.48 -3.62
C MET A 64 -10.39 3.82 -2.91
N ASP A 65 -10.22 2.57 -2.55
CA ASP A 65 -11.15 1.82 -1.73
C ASP A 65 -10.37 0.92 -0.77
N ASP A 66 -11.02 0.49 0.31
CA ASP A 66 -10.53 -0.54 1.24
C ASP A 66 -9.13 -0.25 1.84
N VAL A 67 -8.91 1.01 2.22
CA VAL A 67 -7.63 1.48 2.78
C VAL A 67 -7.44 0.95 4.21
N ARG A 68 -6.28 0.34 4.46
CA ARG A 68 -5.92 -0.28 5.75
C ARG A 68 -4.54 0.18 6.21
N ILE A 69 -4.39 0.33 7.53
CA ILE A 69 -3.11 0.63 8.18
C ILE A 69 -2.92 -0.39 9.30
N TYR A 70 -1.71 -0.95 9.39
CA TYR A 70 -1.34 -1.97 10.36
C TYR A 70 -0.17 -1.47 11.22
N ASP A 71 -0.11 -1.93 12.46
CA ASP A 71 0.99 -1.66 13.41
C ASP A 71 2.17 -2.64 13.27
N ARG A 72 2.11 -3.50 12.25
CA ARG A 72 3.16 -4.47 11.90
C ARG A 72 3.31 -4.60 10.40
N ALA A 73 4.47 -5.09 9.97
CA ALA A 73 4.65 -5.55 8.61
C ALA A 73 3.79 -6.80 8.36
N LEU A 74 2.99 -6.78 7.29
CA LEU A 74 2.28 -7.97 6.82
C LEU A 74 3.22 -8.89 6.03
N SER A 75 2.94 -10.20 6.06
CA SER A 75 3.64 -11.17 5.22
C SER A 75 3.19 -11.08 3.77
N GLN A 76 3.98 -11.66 2.86
CA GLN A 76 3.60 -11.70 1.44
C GLN A 76 2.30 -12.50 1.22
N GLU A 77 2.08 -13.57 1.97
CA GLU A 77 0.86 -14.38 1.90
C GLU A 77 -0.37 -13.58 2.33
N GLU A 78 -0.26 -12.79 3.39
CA GLU A 78 -1.33 -11.89 3.85
C GLU A 78 -1.66 -10.84 2.78
N LEU A 79 -0.64 -10.25 2.15
CA LEU A 79 -0.84 -9.29 1.07
C LEU A 79 -1.47 -9.95 -0.16
N LEU A 80 -1.02 -11.14 -0.56
CA LEU A 80 -1.64 -11.90 -1.65
C LEU A 80 -3.12 -12.18 -1.37
N TRP A 81 -3.47 -12.53 -0.14
CA TRP A 81 -4.86 -12.71 0.27
C TRP A 81 -5.69 -11.42 0.15
N LEU A 82 -5.11 -10.28 0.52
CA LEU A 82 -5.78 -8.97 0.46
C LEU A 82 -6.01 -8.48 -0.97
N THR A 83 -5.15 -8.86 -1.92
CA THR A 83 -5.27 -8.43 -3.33
C THR A 83 -6.52 -8.91 -4.02
N GLY A 84 -7.20 -9.89 -3.43
CA GLY A 84 -8.56 -10.21 -3.77
C GLY A 84 -8.74 -10.49 -5.25
N LYS A 85 -8.18 -11.60 -5.74
CA LYS A 85 -8.89 -12.40 -6.76
C LYS A 85 -10.26 -12.82 -6.18
N ARG A 86 -11.15 -11.85 -6.05
CA ARG A 86 -12.48 -11.87 -5.43
C ARG A 86 -13.42 -11.52 -6.56
N THR A 87 -13.84 -12.53 -7.33
CA THR A 87 -15.18 -12.43 -7.91
C THR A 87 -16.15 -12.16 -6.76
N PRO A 88 -17.15 -11.28 -6.93
CA PRO A 88 -18.03 -10.92 -5.83
C PRO A 88 -18.78 -12.18 -5.41
N VAL A 89 -18.55 -12.67 -4.19
CA VAL A 89 -19.49 -13.63 -3.60
C VAL A 89 -20.70 -12.80 -3.20
N HIS A 90 -21.67 -12.76 -4.13
CA HIS A 90 -23.07 -12.66 -3.78
C HIS A 90 -23.29 -13.52 -2.52
N LYS A 91 -23.81 -12.95 -1.42
CA LYS A 91 -24.17 -13.74 -0.26
C LYS A 91 -25.47 -14.50 -0.54
N PRO A 92 -25.48 -15.84 -0.49
CA PRO A 92 -26.66 -16.56 -0.04
C PRO A 92 -26.35 -17.31 1.26
N PHE A 93 -26.18 -16.54 2.33
CA PHE A 93 -26.80 -16.80 3.63
C PHE A 93 -26.91 -15.46 4.38
#